data_AF-A0A951IVX4-F1
#
_entry.id   AF-A0A951IVX4-F1
#
_cell.length_a   1.000
_cell.length_b   1.000
_cell.length_c   1.000
_cell.angle_alpha   90.00
_cell.angle_beta   90.00
_cell.angle_gamma   90.00
#
_symmetry.space_group_name_H-M   'P 1'
#
loop_
_entity.id
_entity.type
_entity.pdbx_description
1 polymer ?
#
loop_
_entity_poly.entity_id
_entity_poly.type
_entity_poly.pdbx_seq_one_letter_code
_entity_poly.pdbx_strand_id
1 'polypeptide(L)' 'MQISIESQQEILQLFSPDQDQVRNYFRQNDYPLEEADVFFFYYQSLGWRNENGTPLRDWKLAASSWMWNLEN' A
#
# COMPACT_ATOMS: atom_id res chain seq x y z
N MET A 1 -1.33 29.10 15.01
CA MET A 1 -1.05 28.73 13.60
C MET A 1 -1.71 27.38 13.38
N GLN A 2 -2.89 27.37 12.76
CA GLN A 2 -3.60 26.15 12.38
C GLN A 2 -2.78 25.49 11.27
N ILE A 3 -2.13 24.37 11.58
CA ILE A 3 -1.55 23.52 10.55
C ILE A 3 -2.76 22.86 9.87
N SER A 4 -3.06 23.34 8.67
CA SER A 4 -4.16 22.89 7.82
C SER A 4 -4.14 21.37 7.69
N ILE A 5 -5.30 20.75 7.83
CA ILE A 5 -5.49 19.30 7.68
C ILE A 5 -4.99 18.79 6.30
N GLU A 6 -4.86 19.69 5.32
CA GLU A 6 -4.26 19.46 4.00
C GLU A 6 -2.80 18.96 4.05
N SER A 7 -1.98 19.40 5.02
CA SER A 7 -0.54 19.05 5.04
C SER A 7 -0.22 17.64 5.52
N GLN A 8 -1.20 16.93 6.11
CA GLN A 8 -0.99 15.53 6.52
C GLN A 8 -1.11 14.57 5.32
N GLN A 9 -1.87 14.95 4.28
CA GLN A 9 -2.04 14.12 3.08
C GLN A 9 -0.78 14.13 2.19
N GLU A 10 -0.06 15.26 2.12
CA GLU A 10 1.18 15.36 1.34
C GLU A 10 2.38 14.62 1.96
N ILE A 11 2.46 14.48 3.30
CA ILE A 11 3.54 13.71 3.94
C ILE A 11 3.31 12.20 3.78
N LEU A 12 2.06 11.74 3.73
CA LEU A 12 1.74 10.33 3.49
C LEU A 12 2.12 9.89 2.07
N GLN A 13 2.04 10.80 1.08
CA GLN A 13 2.42 10.52 -0.31
C GLN A 13 3.93 10.26 -0.50
N LEU A 14 4.80 10.74 0.41
CA LEU A 14 6.24 10.47 0.35
C LEU A 14 6.61 9.03 0.74
N PHE A 15 5.70 8.30 1.40
CA PHE A 15 5.96 6.93 1.89
C PHE A 15 5.07 5.87 1.25
N SER A 16 4.05 6.27 0.49
CA SER A 16 3.24 5.36 -0.30
C SER A 16 3.95 4.97 -1.59
N PRO A 17 4.01 3.68 -1.95
CA PRO A 17 4.49 3.30 -3.27
C PRO A 17 3.56 3.80 -4.37
N ASP A 18 4.13 3.98 -5.55
CA ASP A 18 3.35 4.16 -6.76
C ASP A 18 2.69 2.84 -7.19
N GLN A 19 1.56 2.92 -7.91
CA GLN A 19 0.86 1.74 -8.43
C GLN A 19 1.78 0.86 -9.29
N ASP A 20 2.65 1.47 -10.10
CA ASP A 20 3.61 0.73 -10.92
C ASP A 20 4.67 0.02 -10.07
N GLN A 21 5.05 0.57 -8.91
CA GLN A 21 5.96 -0.10 -7.98
C GLN A 21 5.31 -1.34 -7.38
N VAL A 22 4.04 -1.24 -6.98
CA VAL A 22 3.27 -2.38 -6.47
C VAL A 22 3.12 -3.46 -7.55
N ARG A 23 2.67 -3.09 -8.76
CA ARG A 23 2.55 -3.99 -9.91
C ARG A 23 3.85 -4.70 -10.23
N ASN A 24 4.97 -3.98 -10.28
CA ASN A 24 6.28 -4.56 -10.52
C ASN A 24 6.68 -5.57 -9.44
N TYR A 25 6.36 -5.31 -8.18
CA TYR A 25 6.64 -6.23 -7.09
C TYR A 25 5.81 -7.51 -7.19
N PHE A 26 4.52 -7.42 -7.48
CA PHE A 26 3.66 -8.59 -7.70
C PHE A 26 4.14 -9.42 -8.90
N ARG A 27 4.46 -8.75 -10.01
CA ARG A 27 5.03 -9.41 -11.20
C ARG A 27 6.34 -10.13 -10.91
N GLN A 28 7.22 -9.56 -10.08
CA GLN A 28 8.49 -10.18 -9.69
C GLN A 28 8.32 -11.43 -8.82
N ASN A 29 7.18 -11.57 -8.15
CA ASN A 29 6.84 -12.75 -7.35
C ASN A 29 5.93 -13.74 -8.12
N ASP A 30 5.78 -13.57 -9.44
CA ASP A 30 4.88 -14.36 -10.30
C ASP A 30 3.38 -14.28 -9.90
N TYR A 31 2.95 -13.15 -9.32
CA TYR A 31 1.55 -12.89 -9.00
C TYR A 31 0.82 -12.07 -10.09
N PRO A 32 -0.51 -12.26 -10.25
CA PRO A 32 -1.32 -11.47 -11.18
C PRO A 32 -1.28 -9.97 -10.89
N LEU A 33 -1.34 -9.15 -11.94
CA LEU A 33 -1.35 -7.70 -11.81
C LEU A 33 -2.69 -7.19 -11.27
N GLU A 34 -3.77 -7.94 -11.51
CA GLU A 34 -5.10 -7.66 -10.97
C GLU A 34 -5.08 -7.65 -9.43
N GLU A 35 -4.37 -8.60 -8.82
CA GLU A 35 -4.19 -8.66 -7.36
C GLU A 35 -3.33 -7.50 -6.84
N ALA A 36 -2.33 -7.09 -7.62
CA ALA A 36 -1.52 -5.92 -7.30
C ALA A 36 -2.36 -4.63 -7.26
N ASP A 37 -3.30 -4.49 -8.19
CA ASP A 37 -4.24 -3.37 -8.26
C ASP A 37 -5.22 -3.40 -7.08
N VAL A 38 -5.77 -4.57 -6.75
CA VAL A 38 -6.65 -4.72 -5.58
C VAL A 38 -5.92 -4.33 -4.30
N PHE A 39 -4.69 -4.83 -4.10
CA PHE A 39 -3.84 -4.46 -2.98
C PHE A 39 -3.60 -2.95 -2.91
N PHE A 40 -3.25 -2.33 -4.04
CA PHE A 40 -2.98 -0.89 -4.11
C PHE A 40 -4.21 -0.07 -3.72
N PHE A 41 -5.37 -0.34 -4.31
CA PHE A 41 -6.59 0.42 -4.03
C PHE A 41 -7.09 0.21 -2.59
N TYR A 42 -6.96 -1.01 -2.05
CA TYR A 42 -7.26 -1.30 -0.66
C TYR A 42 -6.45 -0.41 0.29
N TYR A 43 -5.12 -0.43 0.19
CA TYR A 43 -4.27 0.38 1.07
C TYR A 43 -4.34 1.88 0.76
N GLN A 44 -4.61 2.27 -0.49
CA GLN A 44 -4.85 3.66 -0.84
C GLN A 44 -6.09 4.21 -0.10
N SER A 45 -7.19 3.44 -0.06
CA SER A 45 -8.41 3.83 0.66
C SER A 45 -8.21 3.92 2.17
N LEU A 46 -7.29 3.12 2.73
CA LEU A 46 -6.88 3.16 4.14
C LEU A 46 -5.85 4.26 4.44
N GLY A 47 -5.41 5.01 3.42
CA GLY A 47 -4.37 6.03 3.55
C GLY A 47 -3.01 5.44 3.95
N TRP A 48 -2.69 4.25 3.43
CA TRP A 48 -1.45 3.51 3.71
C TRP A 48 -1.23 3.24 5.19
N ARG A 49 -2.29 2.77 5.86
CA ARG A 49 -2.28 2.33 7.25
C ARG A 49 -2.78 0.90 7.34
N ASN A 50 -2.35 0.19 8.39
CA ASN A 50 -2.96 -1.08 8.74
C ASN A 50 -4.32 -0.86 9.44
N GLU A 51 -5.07 -1.95 9.67
CA GLU A 51 -6.38 -1.92 10.35
C GLU A 51 -6.33 -1.34 11.77
N ASN A 52 -5.16 -1.39 12.42
CA ASN A 52 -4.92 -0.79 13.74
C ASN A 52 -4.58 0.72 13.67
N GLY A 53 -4.60 1.32 12.48
CA GLY A 53 -4.29 2.74 12.24
C GLY A 53 -2.80 3.08 12.19
N THR A 54 -1.91 2.09 12.32
CA THR A 54 -0.45 2.26 12.23
C THR A 54 -0.04 2.50 10.77
N PRO A 55 0.80 3.51 10.48
CA PRO A 55 1.33 3.74 9.14
C PRO A 55 2.05 2.51 8.58
N LEU A 56 1.73 2.15 7.35
CA LEU A 56 2.33 1.04 6.64
C LEU A 56 3.69 1.46 6.06
N ARG A 57 4.74 1.41 6.89
CA ARG A 57 6.10 1.78 6.50
C ARG A 57 6.69 0.84 5.44
N ASP A 58 6.39 -0.45 5.56
CA ASP A 58 6.93 -1.50 4.70
C ASP A 58 5.80 -2.17 3.91
N TRP A 59 5.29 -1.48 2.88
CA TRP A 59 4.22 -2.00 2.03
C TRP A 59 4.57 -3.34 1.38
N LYS A 60 5.85 -3.63 1.14
CA LYS A 60 6.30 -4.92 0.61
C LYS A 60 5.98 -6.08 1.56
N LEU A 61 6.11 -5.89 2.87
CA LEU A 61 5.76 -6.92 3.86
C LEU A 61 4.25 -7.18 3.86
N ALA A 62 3.44 -6.12 3.76
CA ALA A 62 2.00 -6.27 3.59
C ALA A 62 1.66 -6.97 2.27
N ALA A 63 2.35 -6.65 1.17
CA ALA A 63 2.17 -7.34 -0.10
C ALA A 63 2.55 -8.82 -0.01
N SER A 64 3.65 -9.18 0.67
CA SER A 64 4.00 -10.58 0.93
C SER A 64 2.93 -11.29 1.76
N SER A 65 2.37 -10.64 2.77
CA SER A 65 1.28 -11.19 3.56
C SER A 65 -0.01 -11.37 2.74
N TRP A 66 -0.29 -10.43 1.83
CA TRP A 66 -1.41 -10.53 0.89
C TRP A 66 -1.26 -11.74 -0.02
N MET A 67 -0.10 -11.88 -0.65
CA MET A 67 0.27 -13.03 -1.49
C MET A 67 0.11 -14.35 -0.73
N TRP A 68 0.65 -14.44 0.49
CA TRP A 68 0.54 -15.65 1.32
C TRP A 68 -0.92 -16.03 1.65
N ASN A 69 -1.80 -15.03 1.85
CA ASN A 69 -3.23 -15.24 2.08
C ASN A 69 -4.00 -15.64 0.81
N LEU A 70 -3.46 -15.42 -0.39
CA LEU A 70 -4.08 -15.89 -1.63
C LEU A 70 -3.79 -17.37 -1.89
N GLU A 71 -2.67 -17.88 -1.37
CA GLU A 71 -2.25 -19.28 -1.53
C GLU A 71 -2.79 -20.23 -0.45
N ASN A 72 -3.32 -19.73 0.67
CA ASN A 72 -3.83 -20.52 1.81
C ASN A 72 -5.30 -20.23 2.12
#